data_AF-A0A078JXI4-F1
#
_entry.id   AF-A0A078JXI4-F1
#
_cell.length_a   1.000
_cell.length_b   1.000
_cell.length_c   1.000
_cell.angle_alpha   90.00
_cell.angle_beta   90.00
_cell.angle_gamma   90.00
#
_symmetry.space_group_name_H-M   'P 1'
#
loop_
_entity.id
_entity.type
_entity.pdbx_description
1 polymer ?
#
loop_
_entity_poly.entity_id
_entity_poly.type
_entity_poly.pdbx_seq_one_letter_code
_entity_poly.pdbx_strand_id
1 'polypeptide(L)'
;YESYMAENLAMRPPTSTLNIFPSKPMHIEPPPSSSTPNTLRRLAQNREAARKSRLRKKAYVQQLESCRIKLTQLEQEIQRARSQQGGMPIGPGYTSSEAAVFDMEYTRWLEEQQRLLTELRVATQEHLAENELRMFVDTCLAHYDHLINLKAMVAKTDVFHLISGAWKTPAERCFLWMGGFRPSEIIKVHILSYSYTI
;
A
#
# COMPACT_ATOMS: atom_id res chain seq x y z
N TYR A 1 9.87 44.54 52.54
CA TYR A 1 10.22 44.19 51.16
C TYR A 1 11.27 43.08 51.05
N GLU A 2 12.09 42.79 52.06
CA GLU A 2 12.99 41.61 52.03
C GLU A 2 12.39 40.30 52.60
N SER A 3 11.20 40.34 53.22
CA SER A 3 10.59 39.17 53.86
C SER A 3 9.60 38.37 52.99
N TYR A 4 9.34 38.77 51.74
CA TYR A 4 8.39 38.09 50.83
C TYR A 4 9.05 37.37 49.64
N MET A 5 10.38 37.33 49.58
CA MET A 5 11.12 36.58 48.55
C MET A 5 11.91 35.39 49.12
N ALA A 6 11.85 35.17 50.43
CA ALA A 6 12.61 34.12 51.12
C ALA A 6 11.90 32.74 51.15
N GLU A 7 10.69 32.63 50.61
CA GLU A 7 9.85 31.42 50.75
C GLU A 7 9.38 30.81 49.42
N ASN A 8 10.18 30.96 48.35
CA ASN A 8 9.92 30.32 47.05
C ASN A 8 11.15 29.71 46.37
N LEU A 9 12.13 29.24 47.16
CA LEU A 9 13.23 28.41 46.64
C LEU A 9 13.12 26.93 47.06
N ALA A 10 12.03 26.57 47.72
CA ALA A 10 11.62 25.19 47.95
C ALA A 10 11.02 24.59 46.66
N MET A 11 11.89 24.30 45.69
CA MET A 11 11.74 23.25 44.66
C MET A 11 12.94 23.36 43.71
N ARG A 12 14.15 23.16 44.24
CA ARG A 12 15.28 22.82 43.36
C ARG A 12 15.24 21.29 43.22
N PRO A 13 15.14 20.74 41.99
CA PRO A 13 15.16 19.30 41.82
C PRO A 13 16.45 18.78 42.44
N PRO A 14 16.44 17.62 43.12
CA PRO A 14 17.67 17.04 43.62
C PRO A 14 18.64 16.95 42.44
N THR A 15 19.76 17.66 42.53
CA THR A 15 20.88 17.50 41.60
C THR A 15 21.55 16.17 41.92
N SER A 16 20.83 15.08 41.69
CA SER A 16 21.42 13.77 41.52
C SER A 16 21.92 13.72 40.08
N THR A 17 22.95 14.53 39.80
CA THR A 17 23.79 14.26 38.64
C THR A 17 24.43 12.92 38.96
N LEU A 18 23.93 11.87 38.32
CA LEU A 18 24.54 10.56 38.32
C LEU A 18 26.01 10.79 37.94
N ASN A 19 26.92 10.68 38.92
CA ASN A 19 28.35 10.86 38.72
C ASN A 19 28.85 9.70 37.86
N ILE A 20 28.67 9.80 36.54
CA ILE A 20 29.05 8.78 35.55
C ILE A 20 30.58 8.76 35.35
N PHE A 21 31.27 9.81 35.77
CA PHE A 21 32.72 9.93 35.63
C PHE A 21 33.39 9.96 37.01
N PRO A 22 34.25 8.98 37.34
CA PRO A 22 35.01 9.01 38.59
C PRO A 22 36.02 10.17 38.57
N SER A 23 35.98 11.05 39.56
CA SER A 23 36.86 12.22 39.69
C SER A 23 38.28 11.90 40.16
N LYS A 24 38.65 10.62 40.24
CA LYS A 24 40.02 10.19 40.53
C LYS A 24 40.68 9.74 39.23
N PRO A 25 41.91 10.16 38.91
CA PRO A 25 42.61 9.61 37.77
C PRO A 25 42.65 8.10 37.96
N MET A 26 42.27 7.38 36.89
CA MET A 26 42.23 5.93 36.89
C MET A 26 43.63 5.42 37.23
N HIS A 27 43.85 4.99 38.47
CA HIS A 27 44.98 4.14 38.77
C HIS A 27 44.66 2.82 38.09
N ILE A 28 45.09 2.70 36.83
CA ILE A 28 45.11 1.44 36.11
C ILE A 28 46.18 0.63 36.84
N GLU A 29 45.76 -0.20 37.79
CA GLU A 29 46.56 -1.38 38.07
C GLU A 29 46.75 -2.06 36.71
N PRO A 30 48.00 -2.23 36.25
CA PRO A 30 48.22 -2.92 35.00
C PRO A 30 47.50 -4.27 35.13
N PRO A 31 46.67 -4.66 34.15
CA PRO A 31 46.03 -5.96 34.19
C PRO A 31 47.14 -6.98 34.45
N PRO A 32 46.92 -8.02 35.28
CA PRO A 32 47.91 -9.06 35.48
C PRO A 32 48.43 -9.44 34.11
N SER A 33 49.75 -9.38 33.94
CA SER A 33 50.51 -9.40 32.68
C SER A 33 50.43 -10.73 31.92
N SER A 34 49.28 -11.40 31.98
CA SER A 34 48.86 -12.47 31.12
C SER A 34 47.41 -12.21 30.73
N SER A 35 47.19 -11.77 29.49
CA SER A 35 45.88 -11.93 28.86
C SER A 35 45.49 -13.38 29.01
N THR A 36 44.51 -13.68 29.87
CA THR A 36 44.15 -15.07 30.15
C THR A 36 43.83 -15.77 28.83
N PRO A 37 44.24 -17.03 28.61
CA PRO A 37 44.06 -17.72 27.33
C PRO A 37 42.62 -17.64 26.81
N ASN A 38 41.64 -17.62 27.72
CA ASN A 38 40.23 -17.44 27.43
C ASN A 38 39.89 -16.07 26.80
N THR A 39 40.54 -15.00 27.25
CA THR A 39 40.35 -13.63 26.72
C THR A 39 40.94 -13.50 25.32
N LEU A 40 42.15 -14.04 25.10
CA LEU A 40 42.77 -14.06 23.77
C LEU A 40 41.94 -14.84 22.75
N ARG A 41 41.42 -16.01 23.14
CA ARG A 41 40.56 -16.84 22.30
C ARG A 41 39.27 -16.11 21.90
N ARG A 42 38.59 -15.45 22.86
CA ARG A 42 37.38 -14.66 22.58
C ARG A 42 37.65 -13.51 21.62
N LEU A 43 38.78 -12.80 21.77
CA LEU A 43 39.15 -11.71 20.87
C LEU A 43 39.45 -12.22 19.45
N ALA A 44 40.14 -13.35 19.32
CA ALA A 44 40.39 -13.97 18.02
C ALA A 44 39.08 -14.37 17.32
N GLN A 45 38.15 -15.00 18.05
CA GLN A 45 36.82 -15.35 17.53
C GLN A 45 35.99 -14.11 17.15
N ASN A 46 36.03 -13.05 17.96
CA ASN A 46 35.32 -11.81 17.65
C ASN A 46 35.90 -11.12 16.40
N ARG A 47 37.23 -11.09 16.24
CA ARG A 47 37.89 -10.62 15.02
C ARG A 47 37.41 -11.38 13.78
N GLU A 48 37.32 -12.70 13.87
CA GLU A 48 36.88 -13.53 12.76
C GLU A 48 35.38 -13.37 12.47
N ALA A 49 34.55 -13.28 13.51
CA ALA A 49 33.13 -12.98 13.38
C ALA A 49 32.88 -11.61 12.74
N ALA A 50 33.67 -10.58 13.11
CA ALA A 50 33.60 -9.25 12.52
C ALA A 50 33.99 -9.26 11.04
N ARG A 51 35.04 -10.01 10.64
CA ARG A 51 35.41 -10.18 9.22
C ARG A 51 34.28 -10.84 8.43
N LYS A 52 33.73 -11.95 8.93
CA LYS A 52 32.62 -12.66 8.28
C LYS A 52 31.37 -11.78 8.17
N SER A 53 31.08 -11.00 9.19
CA SER A 53 29.98 -10.01 9.18
C SER A 53 30.18 -8.96 8.10
N ARG A 54 31.38 -8.33 8.05
CA ARG A 54 31.72 -7.33 7.03
C ARG A 54 31.62 -7.92 5.62
N LEU A 55 32.11 -9.14 5.42
CA LEU A 55 32.06 -9.82 4.12
C LEU A 55 30.62 -10.07 3.65
N ARG A 56 29.75 -10.57 4.54
CA ARG A 56 28.33 -10.76 4.24
C ARG A 56 27.61 -9.46 3.93
N LYS A 57 27.86 -8.41 4.72
CA LYS A 57 27.29 -7.09 4.47
C LYS A 57 27.74 -6.55 3.11
N LYS A 58 29.02 -6.71 2.76
CA LYS A 58 29.56 -6.31 1.45
C LYS A 58 28.87 -7.07 0.31
N ALA A 59 28.72 -8.39 0.43
CA ALA A 59 28.02 -9.20 -0.57
C ALA A 59 26.53 -8.80 -0.70
N TYR A 60 25.84 -8.55 0.41
CA TYR A 60 24.46 -8.09 0.39
C TYR A 60 24.29 -6.72 -0.28
N VAL A 61 25.18 -5.76 0.01
CA VAL A 61 25.18 -4.45 -0.65
C VAL A 61 25.42 -4.59 -2.17
N GLN A 62 26.37 -5.43 -2.58
CA GLN A 62 26.59 -5.73 -4.01
C GLN A 62 25.35 -6.35 -4.67
N GLN A 63 24.66 -7.26 -3.97
CA GLN A 63 23.41 -7.82 -4.46
C GLN A 63 22.33 -6.75 -4.61
N LEU A 64 22.19 -5.85 -3.64
CA LEU A 64 21.25 -4.73 -3.73
C LEU A 64 21.56 -3.80 -4.90
N GLU A 65 22.84 -3.49 -5.14
CA GLU A 65 23.27 -2.70 -6.30
C GLU A 65 22.92 -3.41 -7.62
N SER A 66 23.16 -4.72 -7.71
CA SER A 66 22.76 -5.53 -8.86
C SER A 66 21.25 -5.53 -9.08
N CYS A 67 20.46 -5.73 -8.00
CA CYS A 67 19.00 -5.67 -8.06
C CYS A 67 18.50 -4.30 -8.50
N ARG A 68 19.10 -3.20 -7.99
CA ARG A 68 18.76 -1.83 -8.40
C ARG A 68 18.97 -1.62 -9.90
N ILE A 69 20.11 -2.05 -10.43
CA ILE A 69 20.42 -1.94 -11.87
C ILE A 69 19.41 -2.75 -12.70
N LYS A 70 19.12 -4.00 -12.30
CA LYS A 70 18.11 -4.83 -12.97
C LYS A 70 16.72 -4.19 -12.98
N LEU A 71 16.31 -3.58 -11.87
CA LEU A 71 15.04 -2.86 -11.79
C LEU A 71 15.01 -1.69 -12.76
N THR A 72 16.06 -0.87 -12.79
CA THR A 72 16.15 0.25 -13.74
C THR A 72 16.12 -0.25 -15.20
N GLN A 73 16.75 -1.39 -15.49
CA GLN A 73 16.71 -1.98 -16.84
C GLN A 73 15.30 -2.44 -17.21
N LEU A 74 14.61 -3.16 -16.32
CA LEU A 74 13.23 -3.60 -16.53
C LEU A 74 12.28 -2.42 -16.71
N GLU A 75 12.46 -1.35 -15.93
CA GLU A 75 11.68 -0.13 -16.05
C GLU A 75 11.88 0.55 -17.41
N GLN A 76 13.12 0.60 -17.91
CA GLN A 76 13.42 1.08 -19.26
C GLN A 76 12.83 0.20 -20.36
N GLU A 77 12.82 -1.12 -20.20
CA GLU A 77 12.20 -2.05 -21.14
C GLU A 77 10.68 -1.88 -21.18
N ILE A 78 10.03 -1.73 -20.02
CA ILE A 78 8.60 -1.40 -19.92
C ILE A 78 8.30 -0.07 -20.61
N GLN A 79 9.12 0.97 -20.38
CA GLN A 79 8.90 2.26 -21.01
C GLN A 79 9.04 2.19 -22.52
N ARG A 80 10.03 1.46 -23.04
CA ARG A 80 10.19 1.22 -24.49
C ARG A 80 9.02 0.44 -25.08
N ALA A 81 8.55 -0.61 -24.39
CA ALA A 81 7.39 -1.38 -24.82
C ALA A 81 6.11 -0.52 -24.90
N ARG A 82 5.90 0.36 -23.90
CA ARG A 82 4.80 1.33 -23.90
C ARG A 82 4.89 2.36 -25.02
N SER A 83 6.09 2.83 -25.35
CA SER A 83 6.30 3.77 -26.47
C SER A 83 6.04 3.13 -27.84
N GLN A 84 6.37 1.85 -28.02
CA GLN A 84 6.08 1.12 -29.25
C GLN A 84 4.60 0.76 -29.41
N GLN A 85 3.85 0.61 -28.31
CA GLN A 85 2.43 0.25 -28.31
C GLN A 85 1.47 1.44 -28.12
N GLY A 86 1.97 2.68 -28.18
CA GLY A 86 1.12 3.87 -28.06
C GLY A 86 0.57 4.07 -26.65
N GLY A 87 1.41 4.49 -25.72
CA GLY A 87 1.01 5.40 -24.63
C GLY A 87 -0.02 4.93 -23.60
N MET A 88 -0.35 3.63 -23.50
CA MET A 88 -1.27 3.11 -22.47
C MET A 88 -0.52 2.42 -21.32
N PRO A 89 -0.87 2.69 -20.05
CA PRO A 89 -0.09 2.23 -18.91
C PRO A 89 -0.61 0.89 -18.37
N ILE A 90 -0.18 -0.27 -18.87
CA ILE A 90 -0.35 -1.56 -18.16
C ILE A 90 0.90 -2.45 -18.32
N GLY A 91 1.28 -3.16 -17.24
CA GLY A 91 2.46 -4.04 -17.12
C GLY A 91 2.29 -5.44 -17.76
N PRO A 92 3.29 -6.33 -17.62
CA PRO A 92 3.58 -7.35 -18.62
C PRO A 92 2.84 -8.66 -18.36
N GLY A 93 2.19 -9.16 -19.41
CA GLY A 93 1.70 -10.53 -19.48
C GLY A 93 0.28 -10.59 -19.98
N TYR A 94 0.10 -10.49 -21.31
CA TYR A 94 -1.14 -10.82 -22.01
C TYR A 94 -2.39 -10.22 -21.38
N THR A 95 -2.56 -8.90 -21.42
CA THR A 95 -3.95 -8.42 -21.39
C THR A 95 -4.60 -9.05 -22.62
N SER A 96 -5.56 -9.97 -22.42
CA SER A 96 -6.50 -10.32 -23.48
C SER A 96 -6.93 -9.00 -24.11
N SER A 97 -7.05 -8.93 -25.43
CA SER A 97 -7.52 -7.72 -26.13
C SER A 97 -8.78 -7.13 -25.45
N GLU A 98 -9.59 -7.98 -24.83
CA GLU A 98 -10.81 -7.64 -24.09
C GLU A 98 -10.55 -6.96 -22.74
N ALA A 99 -9.49 -7.30 -22.02
CA ALA A 99 -9.13 -6.67 -20.74
C ALA A 99 -8.69 -5.21 -20.96
N ALA A 100 -7.92 -4.95 -22.02
CA ALA A 100 -7.55 -3.60 -22.41
C ALA A 100 -8.74 -2.78 -22.90
N VAL A 101 -9.65 -3.39 -23.68
CA VAL A 101 -10.91 -2.76 -24.10
C VAL A 101 -11.79 -2.44 -22.89
N PHE A 102 -11.89 -3.34 -21.92
CA PHE A 102 -12.63 -3.10 -20.68
C PHE A 102 -12.07 -1.93 -19.90
N ASP A 103 -10.75 -1.81 -19.74
CA ASP A 103 -10.15 -0.69 -18.99
C ASP A 103 -10.47 0.66 -19.65
N MET A 104 -10.46 0.71 -20.98
CA MET A 104 -10.84 1.90 -21.75
C MET A 104 -12.33 2.23 -21.60
N GLU A 105 -13.22 1.24 -21.77
CA GLU A 105 -14.67 1.43 -21.66
C GLU A 105 -15.09 1.75 -20.22
N TYR A 106 -14.44 1.18 -19.21
CA TYR A 106 -14.67 1.52 -17.81
C TYR A 106 -14.31 2.96 -17.50
N THR A 107 -13.23 3.48 -18.09
CA THR A 107 -12.84 4.89 -17.94
C THR A 107 -13.91 5.82 -18.52
N ARG A 108 -14.41 5.53 -19.73
CA ARG A 108 -15.53 6.26 -20.33
C ARG A 108 -16.81 6.16 -19.49
N TRP A 109 -17.08 4.98 -18.94
CA TRP A 109 -18.21 4.75 -18.06
C TRP A 109 -18.15 5.63 -16.80
N LEU A 110 -16.97 5.80 -16.19
CA LEU A 110 -16.78 6.69 -15.03
C LEU A 110 -17.07 8.16 -15.36
N GLU A 111 -16.61 8.64 -16.51
CA GLU A 111 -16.88 10.01 -16.97
C GLU A 111 -18.39 10.23 -17.13
N GLU A 112 -19.07 9.29 -17.77
CA GLU A 112 -20.52 9.33 -17.97
C GLU A 112 -21.28 9.21 -16.64
N GLN A 113 -20.81 8.37 -15.70
CA GLN A 113 -21.41 8.29 -14.35
C GLN A 113 -21.35 9.64 -13.64
N GLN A 114 -20.21 10.33 -13.70
CA GLN A 114 -20.08 11.65 -13.09
C GLN A 114 -21.04 12.66 -13.73
N ARG A 115 -21.24 12.59 -15.05
CA ARG A 115 -22.22 13.41 -15.76
C ARG A 115 -23.65 13.12 -15.29
N LEU A 116 -24.09 11.87 -15.34
CA LEU A 116 -25.45 11.47 -14.94
C LEU A 116 -25.75 11.80 -13.46
N LEU A 117 -24.80 11.60 -12.55
CA LEU A 117 -24.96 11.97 -11.14
C LEU A 117 -25.10 13.49 -10.96
N THR A 118 -24.40 14.28 -11.78
CA THR A 118 -24.52 15.74 -11.75
C THR A 118 -25.89 16.17 -12.26
N GLU A 119 -26.36 15.60 -13.37
CA GLU A 119 -27.69 15.86 -13.93
C GLU A 119 -28.81 15.48 -12.95
N LEU A 120 -28.75 14.27 -12.38
CA LEU A 120 -29.73 13.81 -11.39
C LEU A 120 -29.75 14.72 -10.15
N ARG A 121 -28.58 15.20 -9.71
CA ARG A 121 -28.50 16.14 -8.59
C ARG A 121 -29.18 17.47 -8.92
N VAL A 122 -28.94 18.03 -10.11
CA VAL A 122 -29.58 19.27 -10.56
C VAL A 122 -31.10 19.07 -10.66
N ALA A 123 -31.56 18.00 -11.31
CA ALA A 123 -32.98 17.65 -11.41
C ALA A 123 -33.66 17.54 -10.04
N THR A 124 -32.95 16.97 -9.05
CA THR A 124 -33.44 16.86 -7.68
C THR A 124 -33.50 18.22 -6.98
N GLN A 125 -32.51 19.09 -7.20
CA GLN A 125 -32.44 20.43 -6.62
C GLN A 125 -33.48 21.39 -7.21
N GLU A 126 -33.80 21.25 -8.50
CA GLU A 126 -34.83 22.03 -9.18
C GLU A 126 -36.25 21.53 -8.90
N HIS A 127 -36.38 20.46 -8.10
CA HIS A 127 -37.66 19.83 -7.77
C HIS A 127 -38.50 19.49 -9.01
N LEU A 128 -37.85 18.90 -10.02
CA LEU A 128 -38.54 18.45 -11.24
C LEU A 128 -39.67 17.46 -10.92
N ALA A 129 -40.62 17.39 -11.84
CA ALA A 129 -41.78 16.52 -11.67
C ALA A 129 -41.35 15.03 -11.65
N GLU A 130 -42.10 14.19 -10.94
CA GLU A 130 -41.73 12.80 -10.69
C GLU A 130 -41.51 11.99 -11.98
N ASN A 131 -42.28 12.28 -13.03
CA ASN A 131 -42.12 11.67 -14.35
C ASN A 131 -40.77 12.00 -14.99
N GLU A 132 -40.29 13.24 -14.87
CA GLU A 132 -38.98 13.65 -15.38
C GLU A 132 -37.86 13.02 -14.54
N LEU A 133 -38.01 13.01 -13.22
CA LEU A 133 -37.05 12.37 -12.32
C LEU A 133 -36.93 10.86 -12.60
N ARG A 134 -38.04 10.19 -12.92
CA ARG A 134 -38.06 8.78 -13.30
C ARG A 134 -37.16 8.52 -14.52
N MET A 135 -37.21 9.39 -15.53
CA MET A 135 -36.38 9.26 -16.72
C MET A 135 -34.87 9.30 -16.40
N PHE A 136 -34.45 10.18 -15.47
CA PHE A 136 -33.07 10.21 -15.01
C PHE A 136 -32.67 8.93 -14.27
N VAL A 137 -33.55 8.41 -13.40
CA VAL A 137 -33.32 7.15 -12.69
C VAL A 137 -33.20 5.98 -13.66
N ASP A 138 -34.11 5.87 -14.62
CA ASP A 138 -34.08 4.82 -15.64
C ASP A 138 -32.80 4.89 -16.49
N THR A 139 -32.35 6.10 -16.82
CA THR A 139 -31.06 6.32 -17.50
C THR A 139 -29.87 5.88 -16.65
N CYS A 140 -29.88 6.19 -15.34
CA CYS A 140 -28.84 5.73 -14.42
C CYS A 140 -28.81 4.20 -14.32
N LEU A 141 -29.98 3.55 -14.23
CA LEU A 141 -30.09 2.09 -14.16
C LEU A 141 -29.54 1.42 -15.43
N ALA A 142 -29.93 1.92 -16.61
CA ALA A 142 -29.39 1.45 -17.88
C ALA A 142 -27.86 1.63 -17.97
N HIS A 143 -27.33 2.72 -17.40
CA HIS A 143 -25.89 2.95 -17.32
C HIS A 143 -25.19 1.91 -16.43
N TYR A 144 -25.80 1.49 -15.32
CA TYR A 144 -25.27 0.38 -14.49
C TYR A 144 -25.34 -0.97 -15.20
N ASP A 145 -26.40 -1.26 -15.95
CA ASP A 145 -26.51 -2.48 -16.75
C ASP A 145 -25.36 -2.59 -17.76
N HIS A 146 -24.96 -1.46 -18.37
CA HIS A 146 -23.79 -1.42 -19.24
C HIS A 146 -22.51 -1.86 -18.52
N LEU A 147 -22.26 -1.39 -17.29
CA LEU A 147 -21.11 -1.82 -16.50
C LEU A 147 -21.15 -3.32 -16.18
N ILE A 148 -22.32 -3.84 -15.79
CA ILE A 148 -22.49 -5.27 -15.48
C ILE A 148 -22.14 -6.11 -16.71
N ASN A 149 -22.58 -5.68 -17.90
CA ASN A 149 -22.26 -6.34 -19.16
C ASN A 149 -20.75 -6.30 -19.49
N LEU A 150 -20.09 -5.15 -19.33
CA LEU A 150 -18.64 -5.03 -19.48
C LEU A 150 -17.89 -5.99 -18.56
N LYS A 151 -18.28 -6.05 -17.28
CA LYS A 151 -17.71 -6.97 -16.30
C LYS A 151 -17.98 -8.43 -16.65
N ALA A 152 -19.17 -8.76 -17.15
CA ALA A 152 -19.54 -10.10 -17.56
C ALA A 152 -18.74 -10.58 -18.78
N MET A 153 -18.38 -9.69 -19.71
CA MET A 153 -17.50 -10.04 -20.83
C MET A 153 -16.11 -10.42 -20.34
N VAL A 154 -15.49 -9.60 -19.50
CA VAL A 154 -14.15 -9.88 -18.95
C VAL A 154 -14.16 -11.09 -18.03
N ALA A 155 -15.21 -11.30 -17.24
CA ALA A 155 -15.31 -12.46 -16.35
C ALA A 155 -15.24 -13.81 -17.11
N LYS A 156 -15.66 -13.84 -18.39
CA LYS A 156 -15.61 -15.06 -19.23
C LYS A 156 -14.19 -15.41 -19.67
N THR A 157 -13.30 -14.42 -19.79
CA THR A 157 -11.97 -14.61 -20.40
C THR A 157 -10.83 -14.39 -19.41
N ASP A 158 -10.98 -13.46 -18.47
CA ASP A 158 -10.03 -13.20 -17.41
C ASP A 158 -10.72 -12.68 -16.12
N VAL A 159 -11.13 -13.61 -15.26
CA VAL A 159 -11.71 -13.27 -13.96
C VAL A 159 -10.71 -12.61 -13.01
N PHE A 160 -9.40 -12.84 -13.17
CA PHE A 160 -8.38 -12.23 -12.33
C PHE A 160 -8.23 -10.74 -12.62
N HIS A 161 -8.40 -10.32 -13.88
CA HIS A 161 -8.49 -8.89 -14.23
C HIS A 161 -9.64 -8.19 -13.51
N LEU A 162 -10.78 -8.86 -13.32
CA LEU A 162 -11.91 -8.28 -12.60
C LEU A 162 -11.63 -8.07 -11.09
N ILE A 163 -10.90 -8.99 -10.46
CA ILE A 163 -10.63 -8.97 -9.02
C ILE A 163 -9.40 -8.12 -8.69
N SER A 164 -8.33 -8.26 -9.45
CA SER A 164 -7.00 -7.71 -9.16
C SER A 164 -6.50 -6.70 -10.20
N GLY A 165 -7.28 -6.44 -11.25
CA GLY A 165 -6.91 -5.50 -12.32
C GLY A 165 -6.76 -4.06 -11.83
N ALA A 166 -6.00 -3.30 -12.64
CA ALA A 166 -5.67 -1.90 -12.34
C ALA A 166 -6.83 -0.92 -12.53
N TRP A 167 -7.96 -1.39 -13.07
CA TRP A 167 -9.18 -0.59 -13.26
C TRP A 167 -9.81 -0.09 -11.97
N LYS A 168 -9.51 -0.72 -10.82
CA LYS A 168 -9.88 -0.20 -9.51
C LYS A 168 -8.73 0.58 -8.87
N THR A 169 -9.08 1.71 -8.26
CA THR A 169 -8.17 2.48 -7.42
C THR A 169 -7.65 1.63 -6.25
N PRO A 170 -6.47 1.95 -5.70
CA PRO A 170 -5.97 1.29 -4.48
C PRO A 170 -6.97 1.34 -3.31
N ALA A 171 -7.73 2.43 -3.16
CA ALA A 171 -8.73 2.58 -2.12
C ALA A 171 -9.90 1.59 -2.32
N GLU A 172 -10.47 1.51 -3.52
CA GLU A 172 -11.57 0.58 -3.83
C GLU A 172 -11.14 -0.89 -3.64
N ARG A 173 -9.90 -1.23 -4.02
CA ARG A 173 -9.36 -2.57 -3.78
C ARG A 173 -9.23 -2.87 -2.28
N CYS A 174 -8.79 -1.88 -1.49
CA CYS A 174 -8.71 -1.99 -0.05
C CYS A 174 -10.10 -2.21 0.58
N PHE A 175 -11.13 -1.49 0.12
CA PHE A 175 -12.51 -1.68 0.57
C PHE A 175 -13.08 -3.04 0.15
N LEU A 176 -12.71 -3.57 -1.01
CA LEU A 176 -13.12 -4.93 -1.40
C LEU A 176 -12.54 -5.98 -0.42
N TRP A 177 -11.31 -5.77 0.02
CA TRP A 177 -10.59 -6.65 0.93
C TRP A 177 -11.08 -6.51 2.39
N MET A 178 -11.27 -5.28 2.87
CA MET A 178 -11.74 -4.96 4.23
C MET A 178 -13.25 -5.14 4.40
N GLY A 179 -14.03 -4.81 3.36
CA GLY A 179 -15.49 -4.88 3.34
C GLY A 179 -16.03 -6.30 3.17
N GLY A 180 -15.15 -7.29 3.02
CA GLY A 180 -15.49 -8.70 3.04
C GLY A 180 -16.58 -9.03 2.02
N PHE A 181 -16.25 -8.98 0.72
CA PHE A 181 -17.03 -9.74 -0.24
C PHE A 181 -17.11 -11.18 0.30
N ARG A 182 -18.30 -11.60 0.74
CA ARG A 182 -18.57 -12.95 1.21
C ARG A 182 -19.25 -13.69 0.06
N PRO A 183 -18.51 -14.50 -0.72
CA PRO A 183 -19.11 -15.26 -1.82
C PRO A 183 -20.34 -16.07 -1.40
N SER A 184 -20.44 -16.42 -0.11
CA SER A 184 -21.60 -17.07 0.50
C SER A 184 -22.91 -16.30 0.36
N GLU A 185 -22.92 -14.96 0.33
CA GLU A 185 -24.16 -14.18 0.19
C GLU A 185 -24.71 -14.22 -1.24
N ILE A 186 -23.84 -14.30 -2.25
CA ILE A 186 -24.28 -14.48 -3.65
C ILE A 186 -24.88 -15.87 -3.86
N ILE A 187 -24.29 -16.89 -3.24
CA ILE A 187 -24.86 -18.25 -3.25
C ILE A 187 -26.25 -18.25 -2.58
N LYS A 188 -26.44 -17.48 -1.50
CA LYS A 188 -27.77 -17.32 -0.88
C LYS A 188 -28.76 -16.65 -1.82
N VAL A 189 -28.40 -15.57 -2.51
CA VAL A 189 -29.29 -14.90 -3.48
C VAL A 189 -29.66 -15.83 -4.64
N HIS A 190 -28.72 -16.64 -5.13
CA HIS A 190 -28.99 -17.63 -6.17
C HIS A 190 -29.91 -18.76 -5.65
N ILE A 191 -29.62 -19.35 -4.50
CA ILE A 191 -30.48 -20.39 -3.90
C ILE A 191 -31.90 -19.86 -3.62
N LEU A 192 -32.02 -18.63 -3.13
CA LEU A 192 -33.32 -18.00 -2.89
C LEU A 192 -34.07 -17.72 -4.19
N SER A 193 -33.41 -17.29 -5.28
CA SER A 193 -34.11 -17.09 -6.57
C SER A 193 -34.63 -18.40 -7.18
N TYR A 194 -33.91 -19.51 -7.01
CA TYR A 194 -34.39 -20.84 -7.42
C TYR A 194 -35.50 -21.39 -6.51
N SER A 195 -35.56 -20.97 -5.23
CA SER A 195 -36.60 -21.42 -4.29
C SER A 195 -37.93 -20.69 -4.48
N TYR A 196 -37.94 -19.52 -5.13
CA TYR A 196 -39.17 -18.77 -5.47
C TYR A 196 -39.73 -19.12 -6.86
N THR A 197 -39.08 -20.03 -7.60
CA THR A 197 -39.48 -20.43 -8.97
C THR A 197 -39.88 -21.93 -9.04
N ILE A 198 -40.06 -22.60 -7.90
CA ILE A 198 -40.65 -23.95 -7.83
C ILE A 198 -41.95 -23.90 -7.02
#